data_AF-A0A1H8I773-F1
#
_entry.id   AF-A0A1H8I773-F1
#
_cell.length_a   1.000
_cell.length_b   1.000
_cell.length_c   1.000
_cell.angle_alpha   90.00
_cell.angle_beta   90.00
_cell.angle_gamma   90.00
#
_symmetry.space_group_name_H-M   'P 1'
#
loop_
_entity.id
_entity.type
_entity.pdbx_description
1 polymer ?
#
loop_
_entity_poly.entity_id
_entity_poly.type
_entity_poly.pdbx_seq_one_letter_code
_entity_poly.pdbx_strand_id
1 'polypeptide(L)'
;MANFLKKALGLFVEFEPNESSSSKAEVNLSQKFPLGNIKGQPAVTISEADIDKFEQHFSALFERSNLPGPDYFEFWKMMETLEAHVPDEKTRMAAVFATLSVQGLNKQKLLETAAQYKTIVEKDRADFEKAANEKALAEVQGRQQQLSDLEKKVAQNAETIKRLTEEITAAQQQMGQMKAQISEQEQKIAGSRQGYQLACNAMINKIETDLQKIQTSL
;
A
#
# COMPACT_ATOMS: atom_id res chain seq x y z
N MET A 1 -7.47 -9.64 -25.56
CA MET A 1 -8.10 -8.92 -24.43
C MET A 1 -7.13 -8.52 -23.30
N ALA A 2 -5.90 -9.05 -23.21
CA ALA A 2 -4.94 -8.70 -22.15
C ALA A 2 -4.34 -7.28 -22.21
N ASN A 3 -4.28 -6.65 -23.38
CA ASN A 3 -3.66 -5.31 -23.54
C ASN A 3 -4.56 -4.14 -23.11
N PHE A 4 -5.88 -4.32 -23.12
CA PHE A 4 -6.82 -3.30 -22.65
C PHE A 4 -6.84 -3.25 -21.13
N LEU A 5 -6.84 -4.41 -20.47
CA LEU A 5 -6.69 -4.53 -19.02
C LEU A 5 -5.37 -3.91 -18.53
N LYS A 6 -4.23 -4.13 -19.21
CA LYS A 6 -2.96 -3.48 -18.83
C LYS A 6 -2.97 -1.96 -18.98
N LYS A 7 -3.63 -1.41 -20.00
CA LYS A 7 -3.78 0.05 -20.18
C LYS A 7 -4.74 0.66 -19.15
N ALA A 8 -5.86 0.00 -18.86
CA ALA A 8 -6.76 0.41 -17.79
C ALA A 8 -6.09 0.32 -16.41
N LEU A 9 -5.32 -0.74 -16.15
CA LEU A 9 -4.54 -0.91 -14.91
C LEU A 9 -3.49 0.18 -14.70
N GLY A 10 -2.85 0.67 -15.78
CA GLY A 10 -1.92 1.81 -15.72
C GLY A 10 -2.58 3.10 -15.22
N LEU A 11 -3.87 3.30 -15.51
CA LEU A 11 -4.66 4.42 -15.01
C LEU A 11 -4.91 4.34 -13.49
N PHE A 12 -4.97 3.13 -12.93
CA PHE A 12 -5.21 2.92 -11.50
C PHE A 12 -3.94 2.86 -10.64
N VAL A 13 -2.76 2.62 -11.22
CA VAL A 13 -1.49 2.50 -10.46
C VAL A 13 -0.90 3.87 -10.11
N GLU A 14 -1.34 4.95 -10.76
CA GLU A 14 -0.86 6.31 -10.50
C GLU A 14 -1.64 7.03 -9.36
N PHE A 15 -2.61 6.34 -8.74
CA PHE A 15 -3.42 6.82 -7.61
C PHE A 15 -2.84 6.46 -6.23
N GLU A 16 -1.51 6.34 -6.09
CA GLU A 16 -0.90 6.46 -4.76
C GLU A 16 -0.64 7.95 -4.47
N PRO A 17 -1.25 8.53 -3.41
CA PRO A 17 -0.96 9.91 -3.05
C PRO A 17 0.43 9.94 -2.42
N ASN A 18 1.44 10.14 -3.25
CA ASN A 18 2.75 10.50 -2.73
C ASN A 18 2.66 11.98 -2.34
N GLU A 19 2.74 12.26 -1.04
CA GLU A 19 2.80 13.61 -0.50
C GLU A 19 3.98 14.36 -1.14
N SER A 20 3.67 15.29 -2.05
CA SER A 20 4.34 16.59 -2.13
C SER A 20 3.60 17.49 -3.11
N SER A 21 3.04 18.55 -2.53
CA SER A 21 2.42 19.67 -3.19
C SER A 21 3.27 20.26 -4.32
N SER A 22 2.72 20.34 -5.53
CA SER A 22 3.03 21.44 -6.44
C SER A 22 1.80 21.72 -7.32
N SER A 23 1.38 22.98 -7.31
CA SER A 23 0.25 23.58 -8.01
C SER A 23 0.12 23.17 -9.48
N LYS A 24 -0.99 22.54 -9.85
CA LYS A 24 -1.50 22.53 -11.24
C LYS A 24 -2.98 22.88 -11.22
N ALA A 25 -3.37 23.75 -12.15
CA ALA A 25 -4.69 24.38 -12.20
C ALA A 25 -5.80 23.32 -12.23
N GLU A 26 -6.77 23.45 -11.32
CA GLU A 26 -7.97 22.63 -11.29
C GLU A 26 -8.93 23.11 -12.38
N VAL A 27 -9.15 22.30 -13.42
CA VAL A 27 -10.09 22.60 -14.52
C VAL A 27 -11.43 21.93 -14.23
N ASN A 28 -12.51 22.68 -14.34
CA ASN A 28 -13.86 22.16 -14.10
C ASN A 28 -14.32 21.35 -15.32
N LEU A 29 -14.69 20.07 -15.15
CA LEU A 29 -15.17 19.20 -16.25
C LEU A 29 -16.30 19.82 -17.06
N SER A 30 -17.12 20.67 -16.44
CA SER A 30 -18.25 21.36 -17.06
C SER A 30 -17.85 22.31 -18.19
N GLN A 31 -16.58 22.74 -18.25
CA GLN A 31 -16.07 23.64 -19.27
C GLN A 31 -15.62 22.92 -20.55
N LYS A 32 -15.11 21.68 -20.44
CA LYS A 32 -14.65 20.86 -21.58
C LYS A 32 -15.75 19.93 -22.12
N PHE A 33 -16.65 19.46 -21.27
CA PHE A 33 -17.84 18.72 -21.69
C PHE A 33 -19.09 19.49 -21.23
N PRO A 34 -19.97 19.97 -22.13
CA PRO A 34 -21.21 20.60 -21.71
C PRO A 34 -22.07 19.56 -20.99
N LEU A 35 -22.07 19.62 -19.66
CA LEU A 35 -22.89 18.77 -18.79
C LEU A 35 -24.35 19.18 -18.98
N GLY A 36 -25.01 18.61 -20.00
CA GLY A 36 -26.44 18.74 -20.18
C GLY A 36 -27.17 18.18 -18.95
N ASN A 37 -27.67 19.08 -18.10
CA ASN A 37 -28.66 18.85 -17.06
C ASN A 37 -28.41 17.64 -16.13
N ILE A 38 -27.20 17.46 -15.59
CA ILE A 38 -26.98 16.56 -14.44
C ILE A 38 -27.37 17.30 -13.15
N LYS A 39 -28.66 17.31 -12.82
CA LYS A 39 -29.12 17.83 -11.52
C LYS A 39 -28.64 16.90 -10.40
N GLY A 40 -27.76 17.39 -9.53
CA GLY A 40 -27.56 16.85 -8.17
C GLY A 40 -26.30 16.02 -7.90
N GLN A 41 -25.28 16.03 -8.76
CA GLN A 41 -23.98 15.42 -8.41
C GLN A 41 -23.01 16.47 -7.84
N PRO A 42 -22.25 16.15 -6.78
CA PRO A 42 -21.20 17.02 -6.25
C PRO A 42 -20.18 17.30 -7.36
N ALA A 43 -19.69 18.53 -7.44
CA ALA A 43 -18.64 18.89 -8.38
C ALA A 43 -17.39 18.05 -8.08
N VAL A 44 -17.09 17.08 -8.93
CA VAL A 44 -15.86 16.29 -8.84
C VAL A 44 -14.75 17.11 -9.48
N THR A 45 -13.80 17.55 -8.66
CA THR A 45 -12.55 18.15 -9.16
C THR A 45 -11.67 17.02 -9.69
N ILE A 46 -11.40 17.04 -10.99
CA ILE A 46 -10.52 16.09 -11.68
C ILE A 46 -9.31 16.88 -12.16
N SER A 47 -8.12 16.27 -12.09
CA SER A 47 -6.92 16.92 -12.59
C SER A 47 -7.00 17.11 -14.11
N GLU A 48 -6.40 18.19 -14.63
CA GLU A 48 -6.32 18.43 -16.09
C GLU A 48 -5.71 17.23 -16.83
N ALA A 49 -4.68 16.61 -16.23
CA ALA A 49 -4.03 15.42 -16.78
C ALA A 49 -4.97 14.22 -16.89
N ASP A 50 -5.89 14.03 -15.93
CA ASP A 50 -6.87 12.94 -15.99
C ASP A 50 -7.97 13.23 -17.00
N ILE A 51 -8.38 14.50 -17.14
CA ILE A 51 -9.31 14.93 -18.20
C ILE A 51 -8.72 14.61 -19.57
N ASP A 52 -7.46 14.95 -19.80
CA ASP A 52 -6.78 14.66 -21.07
C ASP A 52 -6.67 13.14 -21.33
N LYS A 53 -6.43 12.33 -20.29
CA LYS A 53 -6.43 10.87 -20.39
C LYS A 53 -7.82 10.34 -20.79
N PHE A 54 -8.90 10.90 -20.24
CA PHE A 54 -10.27 10.52 -20.61
C PHE A 54 -10.61 10.92 -22.05
N GLU A 55 -10.23 12.13 -22.48
CA GLU A 55 -10.40 12.58 -23.87
C GLU A 55 -9.67 11.67 -24.86
N GLN A 56 -8.42 11.31 -24.56
CA GLN A 56 -7.63 10.37 -25.37
C GLN A 56 -8.27 8.98 -25.41
N HIS A 57 -8.80 8.50 -24.29
CA HIS A 57 -9.48 7.21 -24.22
C HIS A 57 -10.74 7.18 -25.09
N PHE A 58 -11.63 8.17 -24.96
CA PHE A 58 -12.86 8.21 -25.76
C PHE A 58 -12.58 8.44 -27.24
N SER A 59 -11.57 9.26 -27.58
CA SER A 59 -11.13 9.44 -28.96
C SER A 59 -10.66 8.11 -29.56
N ALA A 60 -9.79 7.38 -28.86
CA ALA A 60 -9.32 6.06 -29.30
C ALA A 60 -10.43 5.00 -29.35
N LEU A 61 -11.41 5.09 -28.44
CA LEU A 61 -12.59 4.21 -28.42
C LEU A 61 -13.42 4.41 -29.69
N PHE A 62 -13.66 5.67 -30.07
CA PHE A 62 -14.44 6.00 -31.27
C PHE A 62 -13.67 5.67 -32.54
N GLU A 63 -12.37 5.96 -32.62
CA GLU A 63 -11.53 5.55 -33.77
C GLU A 63 -11.54 4.05 -34.00
N ARG A 64 -11.50 3.24 -32.94
CA ARG A 64 -11.57 1.78 -33.04
C ARG A 64 -12.95 1.29 -33.48
N SER A 65 -13.99 2.07 -33.21
CA SER A 65 -15.38 1.77 -33.52
C SER A 65 -15.90 2.56 -34.73
N ASN A 66 -15.02 3.15 -35.53
CA ASN A 66 -15.41 4.05 -36.60
C ASN A 66 -16.31 3.37 -37.64
N LEU A 67 -17.37 4.04 -38.06
CA LEU A 67 -18.34 3.48 -39.02
C LEU A 67 -17.96 3.89 -40.45
N PRO A 68 -18.44 3.17 -41.47
CA PRO A 68 -18.11 3.51 -42.86
C PRO A 68 -18.81 4.78 -43.36
N GLY A 69 -18.05 5.62 -44.05
CA GLY A 69 -18.49 6.89 -44.62
C GLY A 69 -18.68 7.96 -43.54
N PRO A 70 -19.16 9.17 -43.89
CA PRO A 70 -19.32 10.23 -42.90
C PRO A 70 -20.36 9.84 -41.85
N ASP A 71 -20.02 10.03 -40.57
CA ASP A 71 -20.87 9.72 -39.43
C ASP A 71 -20.80 10.80 -38.32
N TYR A 72 -21.37 10.51 -37.14
CA TYR A 72 -21.35 11.40 -35.98
C TYR A 72 -19.95 11.74 -35.45
N PHE A 73 -18.99 10.83 -35.52
CA PHE A 73 -17.61 11.03 -35.11
C PHE A 73 -16.91 12.06 -35.99
N GLU A 74 -17.02 11.98 -37.33
CA GLU A 74 -16.48 13.00 -38.23
C GLU A 74 -17.20 14.34 -38.05
N PHE A 75 -18.51 14.31 -37.77
CA PHE A 75 -19.27 15.50 -37.42
C PHE A 75 -18.73 16.16 -36.14
N TRP A 76 -18.49 15.38 -35.08
CA TRP A 76 -17.92 15.86 -33.82
C TRP A 76 -16.52 16.45 -34.01
N LYS A 77 -15.62 15.74 -34.71
CA LYS A 77 -14.25 16.23 -34.98
C LYS A 77 -14.24 17.54 -35.76
N MET A 78 -15.15 17.71 -36.73
CA MET A 78 -15.26 18.98 -37.45
C MET A 78 -15.91 20.10 -36.62
N MET A 79 -16.88 19.77 -35.76
CA MET A 79 -17.43 20.74 -34.80
C MET A 79 -16.37 21.28 -33.85
N GLU A 80 -15.48 20.42 -33.37
CA GLU A 80 -14.35 20.80 -32.51
C GLU A 80 -13.31 21.63 -33.27
N THR A 81 -12.90 21.17 -34.47
CA THR A 81 -11.93 21.87 -35.32
C THR A 81 -12.37 23.30 -35.68
N LEU A 82 -13.67 23.49 -35.91
CA LEU A 82 -14.22 24.79 -36.32
C LEU A 82 -14.56 25.70 -35.14
N GLU A 83 -14.53 25.23 -33.89
CA GLU A 83 -14.97 26.02 -32.74
C GLU A 83 -14.19 27.33 -32.58
N ALA A 84 -12.87 27.29 -32.78
CA ALA A 84 -12.00 28.46 -32.72
C ALA A 84 -12.31 29.51 -33.80
N HIS A 85 -12.91 29.11 -34.92
CA HIS A 85 -13.16 29.97 -36.08
C HIS A 85 -14.62 30.40 -36.22
N VAL A 86 -15.56 29.56 -35.76
CA VAL A 86 -17.00 29.81 -35.78
C VAL A 86 -17.55 29.54 -34.38
N PRO A 87 -17.44 30.49 -33.42
CA PRO A 87 -17.83 30.23 -32.03
C PRO A 87 -19.33 29.98 -31.84
N ASP A 88 -20.18 30.57 -32.70
CA ASP A 88 -21.61 30.32 -32.69
C ASP A 88 -21.93 28.87 -33.07
N GLU A 89 -22.35 28.08 -32.09
CA GLU A 89 -22.59 26.64 -32.22
C GLU A 89 -23.62 26.32 -33.31
N LYS A 90 -24.71 27.10 -33.40
CA LYS A 90 -25.77 26.85 -34.38
C LYS A 90 -25.27 27.02 -35.82
N THR A 91 -24.51 28.10 -36.06
CA THR A 91 -23.88 28.36 -37.36
C THR A 91 -22.82 27.32 -37.67
N ARG A 92 -22.01 26.93 -36.69
CA ARG A 92 -21.00 25.87 -36.83
C ARG A 92 -21.64 24.53 -37.18
N MET A 93 -22.69 24.15 -36.47
CA MET A 93 -23.47 22.93 -36.69
C MET A 93 -24.07 22.88 -38.11
N ALA A 94 -24.64 24.00 -38.58
CA ALA A 94 -25.17 24.11 -39.93
C ALA A 94 -24.08 23.98 -41.00
N ALA A 95 -22.92 24.61 -40.78
CA ALA A 95 -21.78 24.53 -41.69
C ALA A 95 -21.22 23.10 -41.80
N VAL A 96 -20.93 22.44 -40.66
CA VAL A 96 -20.43 21.06 -40.63
C VAL A 96 -21.43 20.10 -41.29
N PHE A 97 -22.72 20.25 -40.98
CA PHE A 97 -23.76 19.41 -41.57
C PHE A 97 -23.84 19.59 -43.09
N ALA A 98 -23.79 20.83 -43.60
CA ALA A 98 -23.79 21.11 -45.03
C ALA A 98 -22.58 20.46 -45.72
N THR A 99 -21.38 20.57 -45.14
CA THR A 99 -20.14 19.98 -45.67
C THR A 99 -20.22 18.45 -45.72
N LEU A 100 -20.67 17.80 -44.65
CA LEU A 100 -20.79 16.34 -44.61
C LEU A 100 -21.94 15.80 -45.45
N SER A 101 -22.98 16.60 -45.68
CA SER A 101 -24.11 16.20 -46.51
C SER A 101 -23.72 15.99 -47.97
N VAL A 102 -22.76 16.76 -48.48
CA VAL A 102 -22.18 16.55 -49.83
C VAL A 102 -21.50 15.17 -49.94
N GLN A 103 -21.01 14.62 -48.83
CA GLN A 103 -20.36 13.31 -48.76
C GLN A 103 -21.35 12.17 -48.42
N GLY A 104 -22.65 12.46 -48.36
CA GLY A 104 -23.70 11.48 -48.13
C GLY A 104 -24.16 11.33 -46.67
N LEU A 105 -23.72 12.20 -45.75
CA LEU A 105 -24.35 12.29 -44.43
C LEU A 105 -25.76 12.87 -44.56
N ASN A 106 -26.71 12.36 -43.80
CA ASN A 106 -28.02 12.98 -43.64
C ASN A 106 -28.42 12.96 -42.17
N LYS A 107 -29.50 13.68 -41.81
CA LYS A 107 -29.96 13.79 -40.43
C LYS A 107 -30.24 12.43 -39.78
N GLN A 108 -30.84 11.51 -40.53
CA GLN A 108 -31.16 10.17 -40.02
C GLN A 108 -29.88 9.39 -39.69
N LYS A 109 -28.91 9.34 -40.62
CA LYS A 109 -27.62 8.69 -40.40
C LYS A 109 -26.84 9.34 -39.25
N LEU A 110 -26.87 10.66 -39.12
CA LEU A 110 -26.22 11.37 -38.01
C LEU A 110 -26.82 10.96 -36.65
N LEU A 111 -28.15 10.89 -36.53
CA LEU A 111 -28.82 10.47 -35.30
C LEU A 111 -28.60 8.98 -34.98
N GLU A 112 -28.65 8.11 -35.99
CA GLU A 112 -28.42 6.68 -35.84
C GLU A 112 -26.99 6.39 -35.37
N THR A 113 -26.00 7.01 -36.01
CA THR A 113 -24.58 6.82 -35.67
C THR A 113 -24.25 7.43 -34.30
N ALA A 114 -24.84 8.58 -33.95
CA ALA A 114 -24.75 9.14 -32.59
C ALA A 114 -25.29 8.17 -31.52
N ALA A 115 -26.43 7.53 -31.77
CA ALA A 115 -26.99 6.53 -30.87
C ALA A 115 -26.11 5.27 -30.74
N GLN A 116 -25.41 4.88 -31.81
CA GLN A 116 -24.43 3.79 -31.78
C GLN A 116 -23.21 4.16 -30.92
N TYR A 117 -22.62 5.35 -31.11
CA TYR A 117 -21.51 5.81 -30.27
C TYR A 117 -21.92 5.96 -28.80
N LYS A 118 -23.15 6.42 -28.52
CA LYS A 118 -23.69 6.42 -27.15
C LYS A 118 -23.70 5.03 -26.54
N THR A 119 -24.21 4.02 -27.27
CA THR A 119 -24.20 2.62 -26.81
C THR A 119 -22.78 2.10 -26.56
N ILE A 120 -21.81 2.51 -27.39
CA ILE A 120 -20.39 2.16 -27.22
C ILE A 120 -19.85 2.75 -25.90
N VAL A 121 -20.12 4.03 -25.61
CA VAL A 121 -19.73 4.67 -24.34
C VAL A 121 -20.41 4.00 -23.15
N GLU A 122 -21.71 3.69 -23.24
CA GLU A 122 -22.44 3.02 -22.15
C GLU A 122 -21.86 1.63 -21.85
N LYS A 123 -21.46 0.89 -22.88
CA LYS A 123 -20.77 -0.40 -22.74
C LYS A 123 -19.38 -0.24 -22.12
N ASP A 124 -18.58 0.70 -22.61
CA ASP A 124 -17.25 0.98 -22.07
C ASP A 124 -17.30 1.39 -20.60
N ARG A 125 -18.29 2.22 -20.22
CA ARG A 125 -18.57 2.56 -18.82
C ARG A 125 -18.89 1.31 -17.98
N ALA A 126 -19.76 0.42 -18.46
CA ALA A 126 -20.12 -0.79 -17.73
C ALA A 126 -18.91 -1.74 -17.56
N ASP A 127 -18.09 -1.88 -18.60
CA ASP A 127 -16.85 -2.66 -18.56
C ASP A 127 -15.83 -2.03 -17.58
N PHE A 128 -15.73 -0.71 -17.56
CA PHE A 128 -14.89 0.04 -16.61
C PHE A 128 -15.34 -0.15 -15.16
N GLU A 129 -16.64 0.03 -14.86
CA GLU A 129 -17.19 -0.17 -13.52
C GLU A 129 -16.96 -1.59 -13.02
N LYS A 130 -17.14 -2.59 -13.89
CA LYS A 130 -16.85 -3.98 -13.56
C LYS A 130 -15.37 -4.19 -13.20
N ALA A 131 -14.46 -3.70 -14.04
CA ALA A 131 -13.02 -3.84 -13.81
C ALA A 131 -12.58 -3.10 -12.53
N ALA A 132 -13.15 -1.92 -12.27
CA ALA A 132 -12.90 -1.15 -11.05
C ALA A 132 -13.34 -1.92 -9.80
N ASN A 133 -14.53 -2.51 -9.83
CA ASN A 133 -15.05 -3.32 -8.72
C ASN A 133 -14.22 -4.59 -8.49
N GLU A 134 -13.83 -5.30 -9.55
CA GLU A 134 -12.96 -6.48 -9.45
C GLU A 134 -11.59 -6.13 -8.86
N LYS A 135 -11.00 -5.01 -9.30
CA LYS A 135 -9.72 -4.53 -8.76
C LYS A 135 -9.84 -4.14 -7.28
N ALA A 136 -10.86 -3.36 -6.93
CA ALA A 136 -11.10 -2.96 -5.54
C ALA A 136 -11.29 -4.18 -4.63
N LEU A 137 -12.08 -5.17 -5.07
CA LEU A 137 -12.28 -6.41 -4.31
C LEU A 137 -10.97 -7.19 -4.13
N ALA A 138 -10.17 -7.34 -5.19
CA ALA A 138 -8.90 -8.05 -5.13
C ALA A 138 -7.90 -7.35 -4.19
N GLU A 139 -7.80 -6.02 -4.24
CA GLU A 139 -6.93 -5.26 -3.35
C GLU A 139 -7.36 -5.35 -1.89
N VAL A 140 -8.66 -5.20 -1.61
CA VAL A 140 -9.21 -5.35 -0.26
C VAL A 140 -8.97 -6.77 0.27
N GLN A 141 -9.23 -7.80 -0.53
CA GLN A 141 -8.99 -9.18 -0.14
C GLN A 141 -7.50 -9.46 0.12
N GLY A 142 -6.62 -8.94 -0.73
CA GLY A 142 -5.17 -9.04 -0.54
C GLY A 142 -4.71 -8.39 0.77
N ARG A 143 -5.20 -7.20 1.08
CA ARG A 143 -4.92 -6.50 2.35
C ARG A 143 -5.50 -7.25 3.55
N GLN A 144 -6.70 -7.83 3.44
CA GLN A 144 -7.30 -8.61 4.51
C GLN A 144 -6.48 -9.88 4.83
N GLN A 145 -5.94 -10.53 3.81
CA GLN A 145 -5.06 -11.69 3.99
C GLN A 145 -3.75 -11.29 4.70
N GLN A 146 -3.12 -10.19 4.25
CA GLN A 146 -1.92 -9.65 4.89
C GLN A 146 -2.15 -9.29 6.36
N LEU A 147 -3.30 -8.69 6.67
CA LEU A 147 -3.69 -8.37 8.05
C LEU A 147 -3.81 -9.65 8.89
N SER A 148 -4.51 -10.66 8.40
CA SER A 148 -4.66 -11.95 9.08
C SER A 148 -3.31 -12.63 9.38
N ASP A 149 -2.37 -12.56 8.42
CA ASP A 149 -1.04 -13.15 8.60
C ASP A 149 -0.19 -12.36 9.61
N LEU A 150 -0.31 -11.03 9.64
CA LEU A 150 0.32 -10.19 10.66
C LEU A 150 -0.25 -10.46 12.05
N GLU A 151 -1.57 -10.60 12.19
CA GLU A 151 -2.23 -10.93 13.46
C GLU A 151 -1.72 -12.27 14.03
N LYS A 152 -1.61 -13.30 13.19
CA LYS A 152 -1.02 -14.60 13.58
C LYS A 152 0.43 -14.45 14.04
N LYS A 153 1.24 -13.67 13.31
CA LYS A 153 2.64 -13.42 13.66
C LYS A 153 2.77 -12.67 14.99
N VAL A 154 1.88 -11.71 15.25
CA VAL A 154 1.81 -11.00 16.54
C VAL A 154 1.51 -11.98 17.67
N ALA A 155 0.50 -12.86 17.50
CA ALA A 155 0.15 -13.86 18.51
C ALA A 155 1.31 -14.82 18.81
N GLN A 156 1.97 -15.35 17.77
CA GLN A 156 3.13 -16.24 17.92
C GLN A 156 4.31 -15.56 18.62
N ASN A 157 4.58 -14.30 18.27
CA ASN A 157 5.65 -13.53 18.91
C ASN A 157 5.32 -13.24 20.37
N ALA A 158 4.05 -12.94 20.70
CA ALA A 158 3.63 -12.72 22.08
C ALA A 158 3.80 -13.99 22.94
N GLU A 159 3.45 -15.15 22.41
CA GLU A 159 3.68 -16.45 23.08
C GLU A 159 5.19 -16.72 23.27
N THR A 160 6.01 -16.39 22.26
CA THR A 160 7.47 -16.51 22.35
C THR A 160 8.06 -15.58 23.43
N ILE A 161 7.60 -14.33 23.50
CA ILE A 161 8.01 -13.36 24.54
C ILE A 161 7.67 -13.90 25.93
N LYS A 162 6.47 -14.47 26.10
CA LYS A 162 6.05 -15.07 27.38
C LYS A 162 7.00 -16.21 27.78
N ARG A 163 7.25 -17.17 26.88
CA ARG A 163 8.17 -18.29 27.14
C ARG A 163 9.58 -17.80 27.50
N LEU A 164 10.13 -16.86 26.74
CA LEU A 164 11.47 -16.32 27.02
C LEU A 164 11.52 -15.59 28.37
N THR A 165 10.43 -14.92 28.77
CA THR A 165 10.35 -14.25 30.08
C THR A 165 10.35 -15.28 31.23
N GLU A 166 9.63 -16.38 31.07
CA GLU A 166 9.64 -17.49 32.03
C GLU A 166 11.04 -18.13 32.14
N GLU A 167 11.70 -18.37 31.01
CA GLU A 167 13.08 -18.90 30.96
C GLU A 167 14.10 -17.97 31.63
N ILE A 168 14.02 -16.66 31.35
CA ILE A 168 14.88 -15.65 32.00
C ILE A 168 14.67 -15.65 33.52
N THR A 169 13.42 -15.72 33.97
CA THR A 169 13.08 -15.73 35.39
C THR A 169 13.66 -16.97 36.08
N ALA A 170 13.50 -18.15 35.48
CA ALA A 170 14.05 -19.40 35.99
C ALA A 170 15.59 -19.35 36.07
N ALA A 171 16.25 -18.84 35.03
CA ALA A 171 17.71 -18.70 35.00
C ALA A 171 18.22 -17.73 36.09
N GLN A 172 17.51 -16.62 36.33
CA GLN A 172 17.84 -15.67 37.39
C GLN A 172 17.74 -16.29 38.79
N GLN A 173 16.71 -17.12 39.03
CA GLN A 173 16.56 -17.84 40.29
C GLN A 173 17.71 -18.84 40.51
N GLN A 174 18.04 -19.64 39.49
CA GLN A 174 19.17 -20.58 39.54
C GLN A 174 20.50 -19.85 39.78
N MET A 175 20.71 -18.72 39.11
CA MET A 175 21.90 -17.88 39.33
C MET A 175 22.00 -17.40 40.79
N GLY A 176 20.88 -16.99 41.39
CA GLY A 176 20.84 -16.61 42.81
C GLY A 176 21.21 -17.75 43.74
N GLN A 177 20.65 -18.94 43.51
CA GLN A 177 20.96 -20.15 44.28
C GLN A 177 22.44 -20.53 44.17
N MET A 178 22.99 -20.52 42.95
CA MET A 178 24.39 -20.86 42.72
C MET A 178 25.33 -19.88 43.41
N LYS A 179 25.03 -18.57 43.38
CA LYS A 179 25.81 -17.56 44.11
C LYS A 179 25.82 -17.81 45.61
N ALA A 180 24.68 -18.18 46.19
CA ALA A 180 24.60 -18.51 47.61
C ALA A 180 25.43 -19.76 47.95
N GLN A 181 25.33 -20.81 47.12
CA GLN A 181 26.13 -22.03 47.28
C GLN A 181 27.63 -21.77 47.17
N ILE A 182 28.06 -20.96 46.19
CA ILE A 182 29.47 -20.54 46.05
C ILE A 182 29.94 -19.86 47.32
N SER A 183 29.20 -18.87 47.83
CA SER A 183 29.58 -18.15 49.04
C SER A 183 29.66 -19.06 50.28
N GLU A 184 28.71 -19.98 50.43
CA GLU A 184 28.71 -20.96 51.52
C GLU A 184 29.95 -21.87 51.46
N GLN A 185 30.30 -22.37 50.27
CA GLN A 185 31.47 -23.23 50.08
C GLN A 185 32.77 -22.47 50.32
N GLU A 186 32.88 -21.24 49.85
CA GLU A 186 34.03 -20.36 50.13
C GLU A 186 34.23 -20.15 51.63
N GLN A 187 33.14 -19.87 52.38
CA GLN A 187 33.20 -19.72 53.84
C GLN A 187 33.62 -21.01 54.54
N LYS A 188 33.08 -22.16 54.14
CA LYS A 188 33.47 -23.47 54.70
C LYS A 188 34.96 -23.74 54.48
N ILE A 189 35.45 -23.55 53.25
CA ILE A 189 36.87 -23.75 52.90
C ILE A 189 37.76 -22.82 53.73
N ALA A 190 37.41 -21.53 53.81
CA ALA A 190 38.16 -20.56 54.60
C ALA A 190 38.21 -20.95 56.09
N GLY A 191 37.07 -21.32 56.67
CA GLY A 191 36.97 -21.78 58.06
C GLY A 191 37.79 -23.04 58.34
N SER A 192 37.70 -24.06 57.46
CA SER A 192 38.51 -25.28 57.59
C SER A 192 40.01 -24.99 57.49
N ARG A 193 40.42 -24.10 56.57
CA ARG A 193 41.82 -23.70 56.43
C ARG A 193 42.34 -23.00 57.68
N GLN A 194 41.58 -22.04 58.22
CA GLN A 194 41.95 -21.34 59.44
C GLN A 194 42.02 -22.28 60.65
N GLY A 195 41.03 -23.18 60.79
CA GLY A 195 41.01 -24.18 61.85
C GLY A 195 42.21 -25.13 61.78
N TYR A 196 42.58 -25.58 60.58
CA TYR A 196 43.75 -26.44 60.38
C TYR A 196 45.05 -25.72 60.74
N GLN A 197 45.23 -24.46 60.31
CA GLN A 197 46.41 -23.67 60.68
C GLN A 197 46.54 -23.48 62.19
N LEU A 198 45.43 -23.20 62.88
CA LEU A 198 45.42 -23.07 64.34
C LEU A 198 45.80 -24.39 65.02
N ALA A 199 45.26 -25.52 64.55
CA ALA A 199 45.59 -26.84 65.05
C ALA A 199 47.06 -27.20 64.83
N CYS A 200 47.63 -26.89 63.65
CA CYS A 200 49.05 -27.05 63.37
C CYS A 200 49.91 -26.23 64.34
N ASN A 201 49.62 -24.94 64.52
CA ASN A 201 50.36 -24.09 65.45
C ASN A 201 50.28 -24.60 66.89
N ALA A 202 49.11 -25.05 67.33
CA ALA A 202 48.94 -25.64 68.66
C ALA A 202 49.79 -26.92 68.84
N MET A 203 49.83 -27.78 67.81
CA MET A 203 50.64 -29.00 67.84
C MET A 203 52.14 -28.68 67.83
N ILE A 204 52.58 -27.71 67.03
CA ILE A 204 53.97 -27.24 67.01
C ILE A 204 54.37 -26.73 68.40
N ASN A 205 53.59 -25.84 69.00
CA ASN A 205 53.86 -25.31 70.35
C ASN A 205 53.92 -26.42 71.40
N LYS A 206 53.04 -27.43 71.29
CA LYS A 206 53.07 -28.60 72.18
C LYS A 206 54.38 -29.37 72.04
N ILE A 207 54.79 -29.68 70.80
CA ILE A 207 56.05 -30.37 70.51
C ILE A 207 57.24 -29.58 71.07
N GLU A 208 57.28 -28.27 70.86
CA GLU A 208 58.35 -27.40 71.39
C GLU A 208 58.40 -27.40 72.92
N THR A 209 57.24 -27.33 73.58
CA THR A 209 57.14 -27.40 75.04
C THR A 209 57.63 -28.75 75.57
N ASP A 210 57.25 -29.84 74.91
CA ASP A 210 57.68 -31.19 75.29
C ASP A 210 59.20 -31.36 75.08
N LEU A 211 59.76 -30.84 73.98
CA LEU A 211 61.21 -30.83 73.72
C LEU A 211 61.98 -30.08 74.81
N GLN A 212 61.51 -28.90 75.23
CA GLN A 212 62.14 -28.14 76.31
C GLN A 212 62.14 -28.93 77.62
N LYS A 213 61.00 -29.53 77.99
CA LYS A 213 60.89 -30.36 79.20
C LYS A 213 61.85 -31.55 79.15
N ILE A 214 61.95 -32.22 78.00
CA ILE A 214 62.89 -33.33 77.80
C ILE A 214 64.33 -32.87 78.02
N GLN A 215 64.73 -31.74 77.44
CA GLN A 215 66.10 -31.20 77.57
C GLN A 215 66.46 -30.76 78.99
N THR A 216 65.51 -30.30 79.79
CA THR A 216 65.78 -29.82 81.16
C THR A 216 65.68 -30.90 82.22
N SER A 217 64.98 -32.00 81.93
CA SER A 217 64.58 -33.00 82.95
C SER A 217 65.26 -34.36 82.79
N LEU A 218 65.96 -34.59 81.68
CA LEU A 218 66.79 -35.76 81.39
C LEU A 218 68.24 -35.31 81.21
#